data_AF-A0A967J9G3-F1
#
_entry.id   AF-A0A967J9G3-F1
#
_cell.length_a   1.000
_cell.length_b   1.000
_cell.length_c   1.000
_cell.angle_alpha   90.00
_cell.angle_beta   90.00
_cell.angle_gamma   90.00
#
_symmetry.space_group_name_H-M   'P 1'
#
loop_
_entity.id
_entity.type
_entity.pdbx_description
1 polymer ?
#
loop_
_entity_poly.entity_id
_entity_poly.type
_entity_poly.pdbx_seq_one_letter_code
_entity_poly.pdbx_strand_id
1 'polypeptide(L)' 'MQPTDLVDNLSLRDDIPDFAPGDTLKVHVKVIEGNRRRTQVFEGVVIRRQGSGLRETFTVRKL' A
#
# COMPACT_ATOMS: atom_id res chain seq x y z
N MET A 1 9.01 1.43 -21.38
CA MET A 1 9.39 0.24 -20.62
C MET A 1 10.60 0.58 -19.79
N GLN A 2 10.54 0.33 -18.50
CA GLN A 2 11.75 0.35 -17.69
C GLN A 2 12.50 -0.97 -17.88
N PRO A 3 13.83 -0.98 -17.77
CA PRO A 3 14.61 -2.20 -17.95
C PRO A 3 14.25 -3.33 -16.96
N THR A 4 13.66 -2.98 -15.81
CA THR A 4 13.33 -3.91 -14.73
C THR A 4 11.93 -4.50 -14.81
N ASP A 5 11.10 -4.08 -15.79
CA ASP A 5 9.69 -4.47 -15.90
C ASP A 5 9.51 -6.01 -15.91
N LEU A 6 10.47 -6.73 -16.50
CA LEU A 6 10.45 -8.20 -16.62
C LEU A 6 10.49 -8.90 -15.24
N VAL A 7 11.17 -8.30 -14.26
CA VAL A 7 11.25 -8.82 -12.89
C VAL A 7 10.16 -8.23 -12.01
N ASP A 8 9.90 -6.92 -12.16
CA ASP A 8 8.94 -6.19 -11.33
C ASP A 8 7.52 -6.75 -11.49
N ASN A 9 7.11 -7.11 -12.72
CA ASN A 9 5.78 -7.66 -13.00
C ASN A 9 5.48 -8.98 -12.28
N LEU A 10 6.50 -9.77 -11.92
CA LEU A 10 6.31 -11.03 -11.18
C LEU A 10 5.93 -10.79 -9.70
N SER A 11 6.24 -9.61 -9.17
CA SER A 11 5.98 -9.23 -7.77
C SER A 11 4.84 -8.23 -7.62
N LEU A 12 4.22 -7.80 -8.72
CA LEU A 12 3.05 -6.94 -8.68
C LEU A 12 1.86 -7.67 -8.05
N ARG A 13 1.02 -6.89 -7.38
CA ARG A 13 -0.17 -7.36 -6.69
C ARG A 13 -1.41 -6.92 -7.46
N ASP A 14 -2.29 -7.87 -7.73
CA ASP A 14 -3.55 -7.63 -8.46
C ASP A 14 -4.75 -7.40 -7.52
N ASP A 15 -4.55 -7.50 -6.20
CA ASP A 15 -5.60 -7.36 -5.18
C ASP A 15 -5.80 -5.92 -4.68
N ILE A 16 -5.13 -4.94 -5.28
CA ILE A 16 -5.16 -3.54 -4.86
C ILE A 16 -6.32 -2.83 -5.58
N PRO A 17 -7.30 -2.27 -4.86
CA PRO A 17 -8.38 -1.49 -5.47
C PRO A 17 -7.86 -0.15 -5.99
N ASP A 18 -8.60 0.46 -6.92
CA ASP A 18 -8.34 1.83 -7.33
C ASP A 18 -8.70 2.81 -6.20
N PHE A 19 -7.77 3.71 -5.87
CA PHE A 19 -7.96 4.80 -4.92
C PHE A 19 -7.06 5.98 -5.26
N ALA A 20 -7.46 7.18 -4.83
CA ALA A 20 -6.79 8.43 -5.09
C ALA A 20 -6.54 9.23 -3.80
N PRO A 21 -5.65 10.24 -3.84
CA PRO A 21 -5.56 11.23 -2.77
C PRO A 21 -6.91 11.92 -2.55
N GLY A 22 -7.36 11.98 -1.30
CA GLY A 22 -8.69 12.45 -0.89
C GLY A 22 -9.59 11.33 -0.36
N ASP A 23 -9.34 10.08 -0.73
CA ASP A 23 -10.16 8.95 -0.30
C ASP A 23 -9.90 8.58 1.17
N THR A 24 -10.94 8.12 1.86
CA THR A 24 -10.82 7.55 3.21
C THR A 24 -10.68 6.04 3.12
N LEU A 25 -9.58 5.49 3.62
CA LEU A 25 -9.27 4.06 3.53
C LEU A 25 -9.09 3.42 4.90
N LYS A 26 -9.46 2.14 5.00
CA LYS A 26 -9.13 1.25 6.11
C LYS A 26 -8.03 0.28 5.71
N VAL A 27 -6.79 0.62 6.07
CA VAL A 27 -5.60 -0.18 5.76
C VAL A 27 -5.39 -1.23 6.85
N HIS A 28 -5.39 -2.50 6.46
CA HIS A 28 -5.13 -3.62 7.35
C HIS A 28 -3.64 -3.95 7.35
N VAL A 29 -2.92 -3.56 8.41
CA VAL A 29 -1.49 -3.79 8.55
C VAL A 29 -1.25 -5.05 9.37
N LYS A 30 -0.44 -5.96 8.83
CA LYS A 30 0.02 -7.13 9.58
C LYS A 30 1.22 -6.74 10.44
N VAL A 31 1.02 -6.70 11.75
CA VAL A 31 2.05 -6.38 12.74
C VAL A 31 2.54 -7.68 13.37
N ILE A 32 3.86 -7.90 13.33
CA ILE A 32 4.53 -9.09 13.88
C ILE A 32 5.50 -8.60 14.97
N GLU A 33 5.18 -8.90 16.23
CA GLU A 33 5.96 -8.52 17.41
C GLU A 33 6.43 -9.82 18.09
N GLY A 34 7.70 -10.19 17.86
CA GLY A 34 8.24 -11.47 18.31
C GLY A 34 7.44 -12.66 17.76
N ASN A 35 6.83 -13.43 18.66
CA ASN A 35 6.02 -14.60 18.29
C ASN A 35 4.55 -14.28 18.03
N ARG A 36 4.08 -13.05 18.32
CA ARG A 36 2.66 -12.69 18.15
C ARG A 36 2.44 -11.98 16.82
N ARG A 37 1.37 -12.38 16.13
CA ARG A 37 0.91 -11.76 14.88
C ARG A 37 -0.49 -11.20 15.10
N ARG A 38 -0.70 -9.93 14.74
CA ARG A 38 -2.02 -9.29 14.77
C ARG A 38 -2.24 -8.46 13.51
N THR A 39 -3.50 -8.28 13.14
CA THR A 39 -3.89 -7.32 12.10
C THR A 39 -4.33 -6.04 12.81
N GLN A 40 -3.63 -4.95 12.54
CA GLN A 40 -3.98 -3.62 13.03
C GLN A 40 -4.65 -2.85 11.91
N VAL A 41 -5.81 -2.25 12.18
CA VAL A 41 -6.52 -1.42 11.19
C VAL A 41 -6.11 0.04 11.39
N PHE A 42 -5.65 0.67 10.31
CA PHE A 42 -5.37 2.10 10.24
C PHE A 42 -6.37 2.76 9.30
N GLU A 43 -7.21 3.64 9.86
CA GLU A 43 -8.24 4.36 9.12
C GLU A 43 -7.87 5.84 9.04
N GLY A 44 -7.95 6.40 7.83
CA GLY A 44 -7.67 7.82 7.60
C GLY A 44 -7.77 8.20 6.14
N VAL A 45 -7.45 9.47 5.85
CA VAL A 45 -7.51 10.04 4.50
C VAL A 45 -6.17 9.85 3.79
N VAL A 46 -6.21 9.41 2.54
CA VAL A 46 -5.03 9.36 1.67
C VAL A 46 -4.64 10.78 1.29
N ILE A 47 -3.44 11.22 1.68
CA ILE A 47 -2.95 12.57 1.39
C ILE A 47 -2.02 12.62 0.18
N ARG A 48 -1.48 11.46 -0.23
CA ARG A 48 -0.44 11.36 -1.26
C ARG A 48 -0.40 9.93 -1.79
N ARG A 49 -0.18 9.81 -3.10
CA ARG A 49 0.20 8.58 -3.82
C ARG A 49 1.31 8.94 -4.81
N GLN A 50 2.39 8.18 -4.84
CA GLN A 50 3.60 8.50 -5.61
C GLN A 50 4.36 7.26 -6.06
N GLY A 51 5.09 7.42 -7.17
CA GLY A 51 5.81 6.34 -7.81
C GLY A 51 4.94 5.62 -8.83
N SER A 52 5.42 4.48 -9.29
CA SER A 52 4.73 3.64 -10.28
C SER A 52 5.19 2.19 -10.15
N GLY A 53 4.33 1.25 -10.52
CA GLY A 53 4.63 -0.18 -10.47
C GLY A 53 4.94 -0.65 -9.05
N LEU A 54 5.95 -1.52 -8.90
CA LEU A 54 6.30 -2.13 -7.62
C LEU A 54 6.78 -1.13 -6.55
N ARG A 55 7.28 0.04 -6.98
CA ARG A 55 7.81 1.08 -6.07
C ARG A 55 6.76 2.14 -5.72
N GLU A 56 5.51 1.94 -6.11
CA GLU A 56 4.43 2.86 -5.77
C GLU A 56 4.16 2.85 -4.26
N THR A 57 3.95 4.04 -3.70
CA THR A 57 3.69 4.26 -2.28
C THR A 57 2.54 5.24 -2.10
N PHE A 58 1.84 5.14 -0.96
CA PHE A 58 0.81 6.08 -0.58
C PHE A 58 0.90 6.39 0.91
N THR A 59 0.37 7.55 1.31
CA THR A 59 0.41 8.02 2.70
C THR A 59 -1.01 8.27 3.18
N VAL A 60 -1.37 7.61 4.28
CA VAL A 60 -2.65 7.80 4.97
C VAL A 60 -2.41 8.65 6.22
N ARG A 61 -3.23 9.69 6.40
CA ARG A 61 -3.23 10.54 7.58
C ARG A 61 -4.50 10.32 8.38
N LYS A 62 -4.32 9.92 9.63
CA LYS A 62 -5.38 9.87 10.65
C LYS A 62 -5.33 11.16 11.46
N LEU A 63 -6.48 11.77 11.71
CA LEU A 63 -6.67 12.92 12.61
C LEU A 63 -7.20 12.44 13.97
#